data_AF-A0A947KN50-F1
#
_entry.id   AF-A0A947KN50-F1
#
_cell.length_a   1.000
_cell.length_b   1.000
_cell.length_c   1.000
_cell.angle_alpha   90.00
_cell.angle_beta   90.00
_cell.angle_gamma   90.00
#
_symmetry.space_group_name_H-M   'P 1'
#
loop_
_entity.id
_entity.type
_entity.pdbx_description
1 polymer ?
#
loop_
_entity_poly.entity_id
_entity_poly.type
_entity_poly.pdbx_seq_one_letter_code
_entity_poly.pdbx_strand_id
1 'polypeptide(L)'
;GNYIMTKLISWLTLSLCLCVLTGCEWTAGSGVDSWDDSGNWVDFSGSYKASDGNVLVRQFGAGTAPVTNTASDELLATGDGSTTAFNGQTGYTPVRGSLTIFTIGGYRFTDTAGTTADTVSLTVTPADGTTGTFNYSTRAWALNFPAPLASGTQILATYQYAIVTPIQGNHGNAIYSFIVYQTGNKLQITDSNGAMYEGTMGTVRTTGGLPIDAKDPDVILPTTGPVIAQFSATGVSQGYNVTLVGVLQGTLSTATTLTSRSMKATFVEAAGNEADVSAVAN
;
A
#
# COMPACT_ATOMS: atom_id res chain seq x y z
N GLY A 1 -47.90 -14.13 -2.75
CA GLY A 1 -47.70 -13.46 -4.06
C GLY A 1 -46.71 -12.31 -3.97
N ASN A 2 -47.04 -11.24 -3.23
CA ASN A 2 -46.32 -9.96 -3.35
C ASN A 2 -45.08 -9.77 -2.46
N TYR A 3 -44.75 -10.73 -1.58
CA TYR A 3 -43.60 -10.60 -0.65
C TYR A 3 -42.27 -11.18 -1.19
N ILE A 4 -42.34 -12.01 -2.24
CA ILE A 4 -41.15 -12.61 -2.88
C ILE A 4 -40.61 -11.70 -3.99
N MET A 5 -41.47 -10.91 -4.62
CA MET A 5 -41.11 -10.02 -5.74
C MET A 5 -40.31 -8.79 -5.29
N THR A 6 -40.53 -8.27 -4.08
CA THR A 6 -39.79 -7.13 -3.52
C THR A 6 -38.37 -7.46 -3.07
N LYS A 7 -38.10 -8.71 -2.64
CA LYS A 7 -36.73 -9.14 -2.31
C LYS A 7 -35.88 -9.42 -3.55
N LEU A 8 -36.48 -9.92 -4.63
CA LEU A 8 -35.78 -10.15 -5.90
C LEU A 8 -35.38 -8.83 -6.60
N ILE A 9 -36.22 -7.80 -6.51
CA ILE A 9 -35.92 -6.48 -7.07
C ILE A 9 -34.80 -5.78 -6.26
N SER A 10 -34.81 -5.91 -4.93
CA SER A 10 -33.77 -5.30 -4.07
C SER A 10 -32.37 -5.88 -4.29
N TRP A 11 -32.27 -7.18 -4.61
CA TRP A 11 -30.98 -7.82 -4.93
C TRP A 11 -30.50 -7.45 -6.34
N LEU A 12 -31.42 -7.27 -7.30
CA LEU A 12 -31.08 -6.82 -8.65
C LEU A 12 -30.57 -5.37 -8.66
N THR A 13 -31.14 -4.48 -7.83
CA THR A 13 -30.70 -3.08 -7.71
C THR A 13 -29.40 -2.90 -6.94
N LEU A 14 -29.06 -3.80 -6.00
CA LEU A 14 -27.78 -3.74 -5.29
C LEU A 14 -26.62 -4.27 -6.14
N SER A 15 -26.85 -5.29 -6.98
CA SER A 15 -25.86 -5.77 -7.96
C SER A 15 -25.64 -4.78 -9.11
N LEU A 16 -26.65 -4.02 -9.53
CA LEU A 16 -26.49 -3.01 -10.58
C LEU A 16 -25.73 -1.77 -10.05
N CYS A 17 -25.77 -1.49 -8.75
CA CYS A 17 -25.07 -0.36 -8.14
C CYS A 17 -23.58 -0.64 -7.86
N LEU A 18 -23.16 -1.91 -7.75
CA LEU A 18 -21.75 -2.27 -7.60
C LEU A 18 -20.96 -2.27 -8.92
N CYS A 19 -21.63 -2.24 -10.08
CA CYS A 19 -20.99 -2.20 -11.39
C CYS A 19 -20.65 -0.77 -11.88
N VAL A 20 -21.00 0.28 -11.12
CA VAL A 20 -20.78 1.69 -11.55
C VAL A 20 -19.60 2.34 -10.80
N LEU A 21 -18.86 1.59 -9.97
CA LEU A 21 -17.64 2.07 -9.31
C LEU A 21 -16.34 1.43 -9.84
N THR A 22 -16.44 0.60 -10.89
CA THR A 22 -15.28 0.07 -11.64
C THR A 22 -15.13 0.73 -13.01
N GLY A 23 -15.58 1.97 -13.13
CA GLY A 23 -15.63 2.73 -14.40
C GLY A 23 -14.50 3.73 -14.58
N CYS A 24 -13.26 3.36 -14.26
CA CYS A 24 -12.14 3.82 -15.09
C CYS A 24 -11.68 2.57 -15.84
N GLU A 25 -12.40 2.20 -16.88
CA GLU A 25 -11.91 1.21 -17.84
C GLU A 25 -10.74 1.87 -18.59
N TRP A 26 -9.54 1.68 -18.07
CA TRP A 26 -8.31 2.02 -18.79
C TRP A 26 -8.16 0.97 -19.89
N THR A 27 -8.73 1.25 -21.07
CA THR A 27 -8.24 0.59 -22.28
C THR A 27 -6.85 1.15 -22.55
N ALA A 28 -5.83 0.52 -21.95
CA ALA A 28 -4.48 0.64 -22.45
C ALA A 28 -4.55 0.23 -23.93
N GLY A 29 -4.28 1.18 -24.83
CA GLY A 29 -4.30 0.94 -26.27
C GLY A 29 -3.47 -0.30 -26.57
N SER A 30 -4.13 -1.36 -27.02
CA SER A 30 -3.49 -2.58 -27.49
C SER A 30 -2.39 -2.21 -28.48
N GLY A 31 -1.19 -2.76 -28.28
CA GLY A 31 -0.01 -2.48 -29.06
C GLY A 31 -0.30 -2.38 -30.55
N VAL A 32 -0.26 -1.15 -31.06
CA VAL A 32 -0.02 -0.88 -32.46
C VAL A 32 1.25 -0.07 -32.49
N ASP A 33 2.27 -0.62 -33.16
CA ASP A 33 3.50 0.06 -33.59
C ASP A 33 3.26 1.31 -34.47
N SER A 34 1.98 1.69 -34.64
CA SER A 34 1.50 2.88 -35.33
C SER A 34 1.98 4.14 -34.62
N TRP A 35 3.11 4.64 -35.09
CA TRP A 35 3.52 6.02 -34.84
C TRP A 35 2.42 6.98 -35.32
N ASP A 36 2.17 8.01 -34.51
CA ASP A 36 1.20 9.07 -34.77
C ASP A 36 1.77 10.43 -34.32
N ASP A 37 1.59 11.47 -35.14
CA ASP A 37 1.92 12.86 -34.86
C ASP A 37 1.05 13.54 -33.79
N SER A 38 -0.01 12.89 -33.27
CA SER A 38 -0.93 13.49 -32.29
C SER A 38 -0.25 13.99 -31.00
N GLY A 39 0.96 13.50 -30.69
CA GLY A 39 1.79 13.99 -29.58
C GLY A 39 2.80 15.09 -29.95
N ASN A 40 3.05 15.37 -31.23
CA ASN A 40 4.17 16.23 -31.67
C ASN A 40 4.00 17.72 -31.40
N TRP A 41 2.80 18.17 -30.99
CA TRP A 41 2.56 19.56 -30.65
C TRP A 41 3.06 19.95 -29.25
N VAL A 42 3.50 18.99 -28.43
CA VAL A 42 4.14 19.20 -27.12
C VAL A 42 5.38 18.32 -26.98
N ASP A 43 6.37 18.78 -26.22
CA ASP A 43 7.60 18.02 -25.95
C ASP A 43 7.85 17.74 -24.46
N PHE A 44 7.65 16.48 -24.07
CA PHE A 44 7.95 15.98 -22.73
C PHE A 44 9.38 15.43 -22.59
N SER A 45 10.23 15.50 -23.62
CA SER A 45 11.58 14.91 -23.60
C SER A 45 12.50 15.61 -22.59
N GLY A 46 13.20 14.86 -21.75
CA GLY A 46 14.10 15.45 -20.76
C GLY A 46 14.57 14.48 -19.67
N SER A 47 15.37 15.01 -18.75
CA SER A 47 15.82 14.25 -17.57
C SER A 47 14.88 14.51 -16.39
N TYR A 48 14.21 13.46 -15.94
CA TYR A 48 13.29 13.46 -14.82
C TYR A 48 13.97 12.89 -13.58
N LYS A 49 13.97 13.64 -12.48
CA LYS A 49 14.57 13.26 -11.20
C LYS A 49 13.60 13.52 -10.05
N ALA A 50 13.80 12.87 -8.91
CA ALA A 50 13.04 13.23 -7.71
C ALA A 50 13.33 14.68 -7.32
N SER A 51 12.30 15.43 -6.90
CA SER A 51 12.43 16.86 -6.57
C SER A 51 13.34 17.15 -5.38
N ASP A 52 13.53 16.15 -4.51
CA ASP A 52 14.43 16.17 -3.36
C ASP A 52 15.84 15.63 -3.69
N GLY A 53 16.08 15.24 -4.95
CA GLY A 53 17.34 14.63 -5.39
C GLY A 53 17.57 13.20 -4.91
N ASN A 54 16.59 12.59 -4.24
CA ASN A 54 16.68 11.22 -3.73
C ASN A 54 16.38 10.18 -4.83
N VAL A 55 16.36 8.90 -4.42
CA VAL A 55 15.97 7.77 -5.25
C VAL A 55 14.56 7.98 -5.81
N LEU A 56 14.42 7.83 -7.13
CA LEU A 56 13.17 8.01 -7.88
C LEU A 56 12.32 6.75 -7.93
N VAL A 57 12.94 5.59 -8.17
CA VAL A 57 12.31 4.27 -7.95
C VAL A 57 13.16 3.55 -6.94
N ARG A 58 12.61 3.39 -5.75
CA ARG A 58 13.24 2.59 -4.70
C ARG A 58 12.97 1.12 -5.00
N GLN A 59 14.01 0.32 -4.76
CA GLN A 59 14.05 -1.14 -4.67
C GLN A 59 12.68 -1.80 -4.46
N PHE A 60 12.33 -2.86 -5.19
CA PHE A 60 11.11 -3.63 -4.94
C PHE A 60 11.39 -4.99 -4.33
N GLY A 61 10.43 -5.48 -3.58
CA GLY A 61 10.34 -6.88 -3.19
C GLY A 61 9.34 -7.04 -2.05
N ALA A 62 8.40 -7.96 -2.22
CA ALA A 62 7.51 -8.37 -1.16
C ALA A 62 8.31 -9.09 -0.05
N GLY A 63 8.74 -8.34 0.96
CA GLY A 63 9.14 -8.90 2.24
C GLY A 63 8.19 -8.35 3.29
N THR A 64 7.48 -9.20 4.00
CA THR A 64 6.93 -8.83 5.31
C THR A 64 7.92 -9.33 6.35
N ALA A 65 8.75 -8.45 6.91
CA ALA A 65 9.49 -8.83 8.11
C ALA A 65 8.55 -8.57 9.27
N PRO A 66 8.33 -9.58 10.12
CA PRO A 66 7.79 -9.29 11.43
C PRO A 66 8.79 -8.38 12.14
N VAL A 67 8.41 -7.13 12.38
CA VAL A 67 9.10 -6.31 13.37
C VAL A 67 8.54 -6.71 14.71
N THR A 68 9.38 -7.39 15.50
CA THR A 68 9.04 -7.78 16.87
C THR A 68 9.15 -6.55 17.77
N ASN A 69 8.01 -6.05 18.22
CA ASN A 69 7.90 -4.99 19.21
C ASN A 69 7.66 -5.62 20.59
N THR A 70 7.84 -4.83 21.64
CA THR A 70 7.51 -5.23 23.01
C THR A 70 6.42 -4.33 23.56
N ALA A 71 5.34 -4.93 24.06
CA ALA A 71 4.40 -4.27 24.94
C ALA A 71 4.88 -4.49 26.38
N SER A 72 5.16 -3.41 27.10
CA SER A 72 5.55 -3.45 28.51
C SER A 72 4.44 -2.87 29.37
N ASP A 73 4.09 -3.57 30.44
CA ASP A 73 3.13 -3.14 31.46
C ASP A 73 1.75 -2.68 30.92
N GLU A 74 1.21 -3.39 29.91
CA GLU A 74 -0.15 -3.14 29.42
C GLU A 74 -1.16 -3.41 30.54
N LEU A 75 -1.90 -2.39 30.97
CA LEU A 75 -2.94 -2.54 31.99
C LEU A 75 -4.14 -3.30 31.42
N LEU A 76 -4.35 -4.52 31.93
CA LEU A 76 -5.44 -5.39 31.53
C LEU A 76 -6.70 -5.20 32.38
N ALA A 77 -6.54 -5.09 33.70
CA ALA A 77 -7.64 -4.93 34.65
C ALA A 77 -7.15 -4.42 36.01
N THR A 78 -8.08 -4.07 36.91
CA THR A 78 -7.80 -3.72 38.31
C THR A 78 -8.76 -4.47 39.23
N GLY A 79 -8.22 -5.07 40.29
CA GLY A 79 -9.00 -5.75 41.32
C GLY A 79 -9.93 -4.78 42.05
N ASP A 80 -11.14 -5.25 42.36
CA ASP A 80 -12.20 -4.49 43.02
C ASP A 80 -12.35 -4.85 44.51
N GLY A 81 -11.69 -5.92 44.99
CA GLY A 81 -11.84 -6.45 46.33
C GLY A 81 -12.91 -7.54 46.48
N SER A 82 -13.64 -7.88 45.41
CA SER A 82 -14.77 -8.84 45.45
C SER A 82 -14.74 -9.91 44.36
N THR A 83 -14.12 -9.64 43.22
CA THR A 83 -14.14 -10.50 42.05
C THR A 83 -12.96 -11.46 42.03
N THR A 84 -13.20 -12.72 41.68
CA THR A 84 -12.18 -13.78 41.57
C THR A 84 -11.84 -14.14 40.12
N ALA A 85 -12.67 -13.73 39.15
CA ALA A 85 -12.50 -14.06 37.75
C ALA A 85 -12.37 -12.78 36.91
N PHE A 86 -11.32 -12.73 36.09
CA PHE A 86 -11.01 -11.58 35.24
C PHE A 86 -10.81 -12.07 33.81
N ASN A 87 -11.26 -11.29 32.84
CA ASN A 87 -11.06 -11.59 31.43
C ASN A 87 -10.93 -10.30 30.61
N GLY A 88 -10.43 -10.43 29.40
CA GLY A 88 -10.25 -9.30 28.49
C GLY A 88 -9.49 -9.69 27.24
N GLN A 89 -8.97 -8.69 26.54
CA GLN A 89 -8.09 -8.88 25.38
C GLN A 89 -6.81 -8.09 25.56
N THR A 90 -5.70 -8.56 24.98
CA THR A 90 -4.49 -7.75 24.81
C THR A 90 -4.63 -6.85 23.58
N GLY A 91 -3.91 -5.72 23.56
CA GLY A 91 -3.91 -4.78 22.44
C GLY A 91 -3.44 -5.43 21.13
N TYR A 92 -2.39 -6.24 21.19
CA TYR A 92 -1.86 -7.00 20.05
C TYR A 92 -1.81 -8.49 20.35
N THR A 93 -1.74 -9.31 19.29
CA THR A 93 -1.50 -10.75 19.43
C THR A 93 -0.06 -11.00 19.85
N PRO A 94 0.18 -11.59 21.04
CA PRO A 94 1.52 -11.95 21.47
C PRO A 94 2.19 -12.92 20.51
N VAL A 95 3.51 -12.85 20.40
CA VAL A 95 4.35 -13.93 19.87
C VAL A 95 4.26 -15.09 20.84
N ARG A 96 4.10 -16.31 20.32
CA ARG A 96 3.97 -17.52 21.13
C ARG A 96 5.14 -17.67 22.11
N GLY A 97 4.83 -17.91 23.38
CA GLY A 97 5.78 -18.05 24.47
C GLY A 97 6.39 -16.74 24.99
N SER A 98 5.94 -15.58 24.51
CA SER A 98 6.41 -14.28 25.00
C SER A 98 5.52 -13.66 26.06
N LEU A 99 4.28 -14.15 26.21
CA LEU A 99 3.28 -13.55 27.10
C LEU A 99 3.57 -13.85 28.57
N THR A 100 3.65 -12.78 29.36
CA THR A 100 3.55 -12.84 30.83
C THR A 100 2.49 -11.86 31.31
N ILE A 101 1.48 -12.37 32.01
CA ILE A 101 0.51 -11.56 32.76
C ILE A 101 0.89 -11.63 34.23
N PHE A 102 0.85 -10.51 34.95
CA PHE A 102 1.22 -10.48 36.35
C PHE A 102 0.42 -9.45 37.14
N THR A 103 0.40 -9.61 38.45
CA THR A 103 -0.20 -8.63 39.37
C THR A 103 0.88 -7.96 40.20
N ILE A 104 0.65 -6.72 40.64
CA ILE A 104 1.55 -6.00 41.56
C ILE A 104 1.64 -6.69 42.95
N GLY A 105 0.84 -7.74 43.19
CA GLY A 105 0.81 -8.55 44.42
C GLY A 105 1.46 -9.94 44.35
N GLY A 106 2.09 -10.33 43.23
CA GLY A 106 2.97 -11.52 43.18
C GLY A 106 2.51 -12.68 42.29
N TYR A 107 1.29 -12.68 41.76
CA TYR A 107 0.89 -13.67 40.76
C TYR A 107 1.58 -13.42 39.41
N ARG A 108 2.06 -14.49 38.77
CA ARG A 108 2.60 -14.52 37.42
C ARG A 108 1.97 -15.66 36.63
N PHE A 109 1.57 -15.35 35.39
CA PHE A 109 1.00 -16.26 34.42
C PHE A 109 1.85 -16.17 33.16
N THR A 110 2.58 -17.23 32.86
CA THR A 110 3.55 -17.24 31.75
C THR A 110 3.10 -18.23 30.70
N ASP A 111 3.06 -17.77 29.44
CA ASP A 111 2.95 -18.67 28.32
C ASP A 111 4.31 -19.32 28.04
N THR A 112 4.32 -20.64 27.92
CA THR A 112 5.52 -21.40 27.58
C THR A 112 5.52 -21.75 26.11
N ALA A 113 6.60 -21.40 25.40
CA ALA A 113 6.82 -21.73 23.99
C ALA A 113 6.86 -23.26 23.78
N GLY A 114 5.71 -23.89 23.62
CA GLY A 114 5.65 -25.35 23.49
C GLY A 114 4.43 -25.89 22.78
N THR A 115 3.41 -25.07 22.50
CA THR A 115 2.18 -25.55 21.87
C THR A 115 1.80 -24.71 20.66
N THR A 116 1.27 -25.38 19.64
CA THR A 116 0.65 -24.77 18.45
C THR A 116 -0.86 -24.57 18.63
N ALA A 117 -1.41 -24.96 19.78
CA ALA A 117 -2.82 -24.80 20.09
C ALA A 117 -3.19 -23.31 20.12
N ASP A 118 -4.36 -22.97 19.57
CA ASP A 118 -4.84 -21.59 19.56
C ASP A 118 -5.17 -21.09 20.97
N THR A 119 -5.71 -21.96 21.82
CA THR A 119 -5.92 -21.68 23.24
C THR A 119 -4.90 -22.46 24.08
N VAL A 120 -4.22 -21.76 24.98
CA VAL A 120 -3.19 -22.31 25.87
C VAL A 120 -3.55 -22.05 27.32
N SER A 121 -3.19 -23.00 28.19
CA SER A 121 -3.18 -22.78 29.63
C SER A 121 -1.86 -22.13 30.03
N LEU A 122 -1.93 -21.07 30.83
CA LEU A 122 -0.76 -20.36 31.31
C LEU A 122 -0.17 -21.07 32.53
N THR A 123 1.16 -21.09 32.62
CA THR A 123 1.85 -21.57 33.82
C THR A 123 1.72 -20.51 34.91
N VAL A 124 1.19 -20.89 36.08
CA VAL A 124 0.87 -19.95 37.15
C VAL A 124 1.86 -20.09 38.31
N THR A 125 2.31 -18.96 38.86
CA THR A 125 3.09 -18.89 40.10
C THR A 125 2.51 -17.79 41.00
N PRO A 126 2.20 -18.07 42.27
CA PRO A 126 2.24 -19.38 42.94
C PRO A 126 1.16 -20.35 42.41
N ALA A 127 1.39 -21.66 42.58
CA ALA A 127 0.44 -22.71 42.20
C ALA A 127 -0.56 -22.99 43.35
N ASP A 128 -1.42 -22.03 43.66
CA ASP A 128 -2.37 -22.06 44.79
C ASP A 128 -3.82 -22.40 44.38
N GLY A 129 -4.01 -22.94 43.18
CA GLY A 129 -5.33 -23.15 42.55
C GLY A 129 -5.75 -22.03 41.61
N THR A 130 -4.95 -20.96 41.51
CA THR A 130 -5.10 -19.96 40.45
C THR A 130 -4.88 -20.58 39.07
N THR A 131 -5.73 -20.24 38.11
CA THR A 131 -5.65 -20.71 36.72
C THR A 131 -5.68 -19.55 35.74
N GLY A 132 -5.08 -19.74 34.56
CA GLY A 132 -5.11 -18.75 33.49
C GLY A 132 -5.09 -19.40 32.12
N THR A 133 -5.78 -18.79 31.16
CA THR A 133 -5.77 -19.21 29.75
C THR A 133 -5.59 -18.01 28.83
N PHE A 134 -5.06 -18.27 27.64
CA PHE A 134 -4.94 -17.29 26.58
C PHE A 134 -5.32 -17.89 25.22
N ASN A 135 -6.05 -17.14 24.39
CA ASN A 135 -6.40 -17.52 23.02
C ASN A 135 -5.74 -16.55 22.01
N TYR A 136 -4.89 -17.09 21.14
CA TYR A 136 -4.09 -16.32 20.20
C TYR A 136 -4.90 -15.63 19.10
N SER A 137 -5.90 -16.32 18.53
CA SER A 137 -6.72 -15.80 17.44
C SER A 137 -7.63 -14.65 17.89
N THR A 138 -8.15 -14.73 19.12
CA THR A 138 -9.07 -13.73 19.69
C THR A 138 -8.37 -12.73 20.59
N ARG A 139 -7.08 -12.94 20.92
CA ARG A 139 -6.30 -12.18 21.90
C ARG A 139 -6.88 -12.23 23.32
N ALA A 140 -7.81 -13.15 23.56
CA ALA A 140 -8.56 -13.19 24.81
C ALA A 140 -7.73 -13.86 25.91
N TRP A 141 -7.74 -13.25 27.09
CA TRP A 141 -7.18 -13.82 28.31
C TRP A 141 -8.30 -14.05 29.34
N ALA A 142 -8.15 -15.07 30.17
CA ALA A 142 -9.01 -15.32 31.31
C ALA A 142 -8.18 -15.82 32.49
N LEU A 143 -8.35 -15.22 33.66
CA LEU A 143 -7.68 -15.58 34.91
C LEU A 143 -8.73 -15.86 35.98
N ASN A 144 -8.50 -16.90 36.78
CA ASN A 144 -9.36 -17.23 37.92
C ASN A 144 -8.50 -17.45 39.16
N PHE A 145 -8.80 -16.72 40.22
CA PHE A 145 -8.09 -16.74 41.50
C PHE A 145 -8.92 -17.49 42.56
N PRO A 146 -8.28 -18.15 43.55
CA PRO A 146 -8.99 -18.81 44.65
C PRO A 146 -9.61 -17.81 45.64
N ALA A 147 -9.13 -16.57 45.67
CA ALA A 147 -9.66 -15.48 46.49
C ALA A 147 -9.70 -14.17 45.70
N PRO A 148 -10.59 -13.22 46.07
CA PRO A 148 -10.65 -11.93 45.39
C PRO A 148 -9.33 -11.17 45.45
N LEU A 149 -8.97 -10.51 44.35
CA LEU A 149 -7.84 -9.58 44.36
C LEU A 149 -8.22 -8.32 45.15
N ALA A 150 -7.30 -7.85 46.01
CA ALA A 150 -7.52 -6.64 46.79
C ALA A 150 -7.83 -5.44 45.88
N SER A 151 -8.68 -4.53 46.37
CA SER A 151 -9.06 -3.33 45.62
C SER A 151 -7.83 -2.51 45.23
N GLY A 152 -7.75 -2.14 43.95
CA GLY A 152 -6.61 -1.40 43.39
C GLY A 152 -5.44 -2.26 42.89
N THR A 153 -5.50 -3.59 43.05
CA THR A 153 -4.46 -4.49 42.51
C THR A 153 -4.50 -4.52 40.99
N GLN A 154 -3.49 -3.98 40.32
CA GLN A 154 -3.42 -4.00 38.86
C GLN A 154 -3.03 -5.38 38.32
N ILE A 155 -3.64 -5.74 37.20
CA ILE A 155 -3.28 -6.88 36.34
C ILE A 155 -2.62 -6.30 35.08
N LEU A 156 -1.36 -6.63 34.85
CA LEU A 156 -0.54 -6.08 33.79
C LEU A 156 -0.04 -7.20 32.87
N ALA A 157 0.19 -6.90 31.59
CA ALA A 157 0.81 -7.81 30.63
C ALA A 157 2.11 -7.25 30.06
N THR A 158 3.05 -8.14 29.82
CA THR A 158 4.25 -7.89 29.02
C THR A 158 4.39 -9.00 28.00
N TYR A 159 4.59 -8.64 26.73
CA TYR A 159 4.74 -9.59 25.64
C TYR A 159 5.44 -8.97 24.45
N GLN A 160 5.97 -9.84 23.58
CA GLN A 160 6.42 -9.44 22.26
C GLN A 160 5.27 -9.58 21.27
N TYR A 161 5.17 -8.70 20.28
CA TYR A 161 4.19 -8.83 19.20
C TYR A 161 4.85 -8.47 17.87
N ALA A 162 4.45 -9.17 16.81
CA ALA A 162 4.92 -8.87 15.47
C ALA A 162 3.93 -7.92 14.80
N ILE A 163 4.43 -6.82 14.27
CA ILE A 163 3.70 -6.05 13.25
C ILE A 163 4.31 -6.42 11.91
N VAL A 164 3.44 -6.77 10.97
CA VAL A 164 3.85 -6.92 9.58
C VAL A 164 3.94 -5.52 8.99
N THR A 165 5.15 -4.97 8.96
CA THR A 165 5.43 -3.82 8.11
C THR A 165 5.75 -4.32 6.71
N PRO A 166 5.16 -3.75 5.64
CA PRO A 166 5.66 -3.99 4.30
C PRO A 166 7.12 -3.55 4.26
N ILE A 167 8.05 -4.50 4.14
CA ILE A 167 9.41 -4.19 3.75
C ILE A 167 9.39 -4.02 2.25
N GLN A 168 10.00 -2.94 1.83
CA GLN A 168 10.47 -2.73 0.47
C GLN A 168 11.70 -3.64 0.23
N GLY A 169 11.50 -4.78 -0.44
CA GLY A 169 12.49 -5.82 -0.65
C GLY A 169 13.58 -5.48 -1.66
N ASN A 170 14.55 -6.39 -1.83
CA ASN A 170 15.90 -6.18 -2.40
C ASN A 170 16.10 -6.68 -3.84
N HIS A 171 15.22 -6.28 -4.75
CA HIS A 171 15.35 -6.60 -6.17
C HIS A 171 15.88 -5.37 -6.92
N GLY A 172 17.21 -5.34 -7.10
CA GLY A 172 17.89 -4.40 -8.00
C GLY A 172 18.41 -3.10 -7.37
N ASN A 173 19.31 -2.44 -8.11
CA ASN A 173 19.85 -1.12 -7.85
C ASN A 173 18.74 -0.05 -7.90
N ALA A 174 18.80 0.90 -6.96
CA ALA A 174 17.96 2.09 -6.96
C ALA A 174 18.03 2.85 -8.30
N ILE A 175 16.89 3.36 -8.79
CA ILE A 175 16.82 4.24 -9.95
C ILE A 175 16.72 5.68 -9.45
N TYR A 176 17.59 6.57 -9.95
CA TYR A 176 17.66 7.97 -9.53
C TYR A 176 17.07 8.93 -10.57
N SER A 177 16.96 8.50 -11.81
CA SER A 177 16.47 9.34 -12.90
C SER A 177 15.89 8.53 -14.04
N PHE A 178 15.00 9.16 -14.78
CA PHE A 178 14.59 8.72 -16.12
C PHE A 178 15.02 9.76 -17.16
N ILE A 179 15.53 9.30 -18.29
CA ILE A 179 15.66 10.10 -19.51
C ILE A 179 14.50 9.72 -20.41
N VAL A 180 13.63 10.68 -20.71
CA VAL A 180 12.48 10.49 -21.59
C VAL A 180 12.82 11.07 -22.94
N TYR A 181 12.63 10.28 -23.99
CA TYR A 181 12.65 10.70 -25.39
C TYR A 181 11.28 10.47 -26.00
N GLN A 182 10.71 11.52 -26.57
CA GLN A 182 9.42 11.48 -27.24
C GLN A 182 9.60 11.61 -28.75
N THR A 183 8.83 10.85 -29.52
CA THR A 183 8.71 11.03 -30.98
C THR A 183 7.28 10.71 -31.40
N GLY A 184 6.49 11.75 -31.70
CA GLY A 184 5.04 11.59 -31.86
C GLY A 184 4.40 11.14 -30.56
N ASN A 185 3.59 10.09 -30.66
CA ASN A 185 3.05 9.35 -29.54
C ASN A 185 4.02 8.31 -28.95
N LYS A 186 5.19 8.05 -29.54
CA LYS A 186 6.14 7.05 -29.01
C LYS A 186 6.99 7.63 -27.90
N LEU A 187 7.27 6.81 -26.89
CA LEU A 187 8.19 7.10 -25.80
C LEU A 187 9.28 6.04 -25.71
N GLN A 188 10.49 6.53 -25.49
CA GLN A 188 11.59 5.74 -24.99
C GLN A 188 12.04 6.34 -23.67
N ILE A 189 12.00 5.54 -22.61
CA ILE A 189 12.41 5.93 -21.26
C ILE A 189 13.65 5.11 -20.92
N THR A 190 14.71 5.76 -20.49
CA THR A 190 15.92 5.07 -20.01
C THR A 190 16.17 5.43 -18.56
N ASP A 191 16.34 4.44 -17.69
CA ASP A 191 16.65 4.70 -16.28
C ASP A 191 18.15 4.93 -16.02
N SER A 192 18.48 5.35 -14.80
CA SER A 192 19.88 5.58 -14.38
C SER A 192 20.74 4.32 -14.33
N ASN A 193 20.13 3.12 -14.40
CA ASN A 193 20.83 1.84 -14.47
C ASN A 193 21.03 1.37 -15.93
N GLY A 194 20.53 2.14 -16.91
CA GLY A 194 20.65 1.86 -18.34
C GLY A 194 19.54 0.97 -18.89
N ALA A 195 18.54 0.58 -18.10
CA ALA A 195 17.40 -0.17 -18.62
C ALA A 195 16.51 0.74 -19.46
N MET A 196 16.03 0.22 -20.58
CA MET A 196 15.19 0.92 -21.54
C MET A 196 13.76 0.38 -21.49
N TYR A 197 12.81 1.29 -21.51
CA TYR A 197 11.38 1.03 -21.54
C TYR A 197 10.80 1.74 -22.76
N GLU A 198 10.08 1.02 -23.59
CA GLU A 198 9.45 1.55 -24.80
C GLU A 198 7.94 1.53 -24.65
N GLY A 199 7.30 2.58 -25.15
CA GLY A 199 5.89 2.79 -24.88
C GLY A 199 5.26 3.83 -25.77
N THR A 200 4.03 4.16 -25.41
CA THR A 200 3.26 5.20 -26.08
C THR A 200 2.65 6.16 -25.08
N MET A 201 2.51 7.41 -25.50
CA MET A 201 1.58 8.36 -24.91
C MET A 201 0.18 8.09 -25.45
N GLY A 202 -0.78 8.12 -24.53
CA GLY A 202 -2.17 8.29 -24.87
C GLY A 202 -2.48 9.73 -25.24
N THR A 203 -3.76 10.07 -25.21
CA THR A 203 -4.20 11.40 -25.64
C THR A 203 -3.65 12.51 -24.75
N VAL A 204 -3.07 13.53 -25.37
CA VAL A 204 -2.63 14.75 -24.71
C VAL A 204 -3.84 15.66 -24.49
N ARG A 205 -4.02 16.15 -23.26
CA ARG A 205 -5.12 17.02 -22.87
C ARG A 205 -4.60 18.28 -22.21
N THR A 206 -5.33 19.38 -22.38
CA THR A 206 -5.21 20.54 -21.48
C THR A 206 -6.16 20.39 -20.29
N THR A 207 -5.98 21.18 -19.23
CA THR A 207 -6.89 21.14 -18.07
C THR A 207 -8.35 21.46 -18.41
N GLY A 208 -8.65 21.99 -19.61
CA GLY A 208 -10.01 22.08 -20.16
C GLY A 208 -10.66 20.74 -20.54
N GLY A 209 -9.93 19.62 -20.44
CA GLY A 209 -10.45 18.26 -20.51
C GLY A 209 -10.67 17.70 -21.92
N LEU A 210 -10.63 18.55 -22.95
CA LEU A 210 -10.79 18.10 -24.32
C LEU A 210 -9.49 17.48 -24.86
N PRO A 211 -9.58 16.28 -25.47
CA PRO A 211 -8.46 15.72 -26.23
C PRO A 211 -8.14 16.62 -27.42
N ILE A 212 -6.86 16.83 -27.68
CA ILE A 212 -6.40 17.62 -28.83
C ILE A 212 -5.91 16.65 -29.89
N ASP A 213 -6.57 16.65 -31.05
CA ASP A 213 -6.04 16.04 -32.26
C ASP A 213 -5.33 17.11 -33.08
N ALA A 214 -3.99 17.10 -33.03
CA ALA A 214 -3.18 18.07 -33.77
C ALA A 214 -3.27 17.93 -35.30
N LYS A 215 -3.92 16.87 -35.81
CA LYS A 215 -4.15 16.67 -37.24
C LYS A 215 -5.42 17.34 -37.74
N ASP A 216 -6.31 17.75 -36.84
CA ASP A 216 -7.51 18.48 -37.21
C ASP A 216 -7.14 19.95 -37.53
N PRO A 217 -7.28 20.39 -38.79
CA PRO A 217 -6.92 21.76 -39.18
C PRO A 217 -7.78 22.83 -38.51
N ASP A 218 -8.94 22.46 -37.96
CA ASP A 218 -9.85 23.36 -37.26
C ASP A 218 -9.55 23.46 -35.75
N VAL A 219 -8.64 22.62 -35.23
CA VAL A 219 -8.22 22.65 -33.83
C VAL A 219 -7.13 23.71 -33.62
N ILE A 220 -7.49 24.77 -32.90
CA ILE A 220 -6.53 25.77 -32.43
C ILE A 220 -5.72 25.17 -31.29
N LEU A 221 -4.43 24.95 -31.53
CA LEU A 221 -3.53 24.45 -30.49
C LEU A 221 -3.40 25.46 -29.34
N PRO A 222 -3.42 25.00 -28.08
CA PRO A 222 -3.16 25.87 -26.94
C PRO A 222 -1.74 26.42 -27.03
N THR A 223 -1.58 27.70 -26.75
CA THR A 223 -0.26 28.34 -26.70
C THR A 223 0.26 28.51 -25.28
N THR A 224 -0.61 28.37 -24.28
CA THR A 224 -0.29 28.48 -22.85
C THR A 224 -1.15 27.56 -22.01
N GLY A 225 -0.65 27.19 -20.84
CA GLY A 225 -1.43 26.51 -19.80
C GLY A 225 -1.05 25.04 -19.58
N PRO A 226 -1.67 24.40 -18.59
CA PRO A 226 -1.35 23.04 -18.17
C PRO A 226 -1.70 21.99 -19.23
N VAL A 227 -0.80 21.04 -19.41
CA VAL A 227 -0.90 19.90 -20.33
C VAL A 227 -0.62 18.61 -19.57
N ILE A 228 -1.38 17.57 -19.87
CA ILE A 228 -1.26 16.24 -19.29
C ILE A 228 -1.32 15.21 -20.42
N ALA A 229 -0.38 14.28 -20.45
CA ALA A 229 -0.36 13.13 -21.35
C ALA A 229 -0.28 11.85 -20.51
N GLN A 230 -1.21 10.92 -20.71
CA GLN A 230 -1.09 9.58 -20.13
C GLN A 230 -0.04 8.79 -20.91
N PHE A 231 0.63 7.84 -20.27
CA PHE A 231 1.55 6.95 -20.98
C PHE A 231 1.60 5.55 -20.36
N SER A 232 2.04 4.60 -21.18
CA SER A 232 2.42 3.26 -20.77
C SER A 232 3.69 2.86 -21.50
N ALA A 233 4.71 2.40 -20.78
CA ALA A 233 5.96 1.90 -21.35
C ALA A 233 6.40 0.60 -20.68
N THR A 234 6.88 -0.35 -21.47
CA THR A 234 7.33 -1.67 -20.99
C THR A 234 8.79 -1.88 -21.29
N GLY A 235 9.50 -2.57 -20.40
CA GLY A 235 10.92 -2.88 -20.58
C GLY A 235 11.40 -3.94 -19.61
N VAL A 236 12.71 -4.16 -19.59
CA VAL A 236 13.36 -5.09 -18.66
C VAL A 236 14.32 -4.32 -17.77
N SER A 237 13.99 -4.19 -16.49
CA SER A 237 14.88 -3.62 -15.48
C SER A 237 15.56 -4.73 -14.71
N GLN A 238 16.89 -4.84 -14.82
CA GLN A 238 17.69 -5.74 -13.99
C GLN A 238 17.22 -7.21 -14.00
N GLY A 239 16.72 -7.67 -15.15
CA GLY A 239 16.21 -9.03 -15.35
C GLY A 239 14.71 -9.21 -15.09
N TYR A 240 13.99 -8.16 -14.69
CA TYR A 240 12.55 -8.19 -14.45
C TYR A 240 11.79 -7.42 -15.52
N ASN A 241 10.69 -8.02 -16.00
CA ASN A 241 9.74 -7.33 -16.86
C ASN A 241 9.02 -6.27 -16.04
N VAL A 242 9.01 -5.05 -16.55
CA VAL A 242 8.44 -3.87 -15.90
C VAL A 242 7.50 -3.16 -16.85
N THR A 243 6.40 -2.66 -16.30
CA THR A 243 5.50 -1.70 -16.94
C THR A 243 5.48 -0.40 -16.13
N LEU A 244 5.81 0.71 -16.77
CA LEU A 244 5.59 2.06 -16.27
C LEU A 244 4.24 2.54 -16.80
N VAL A 245 3.31 2.90 -15.90
CA VAL A 245 2.03 3.50 -16.28
C VAL A 245 1.84 4.80 -15.53
N GLY A 246 1.50 5.89 -16.23
CA GLY A 246 1.38 7.17 -15.54
C GLY A 246 0.97 8.34 -16.42
N VAL A 247 1.35 9.53 -15.95
CA VAL A 247 1.13 10.80 -16.61
C VAL A 247 2.41 11.62 -16.67
N LEU A 248 2.65 12.21 -17.83
CA LEU A 248 3.57 13.33 -18.04
C LEU A 248 2.75 14.62 -17.97
N GLN A 249 3.26 15.61 -17.26
CA GLN A 249 2.58 16.89 -17.05
C GLN A 249 3.55 18.04 -17.27
N GLY A 250 3.04 19.19 -17.67
CA GLY A 250 3.83 20.41 -17.83
C GLY A 250 2.93 21.61 -18.07
N THR A 251 3.53 22.80 -18.17
CA THR A 251 2.83 24.04 -18.50
C THR A 251 3.40 24.61 -19.78
N LEU A 252 2.57 24.76 -20.81
CA LEU A 252 2.94 25.45 -22.04
C LEU A 252 3.31 26.90 -21.71
N SER A 253 4.53 27.29 -22.06
CA SER A 253 4.99 28.68 -22.01
C SER A 253 4.90 29.36 -23.37
N THR A 254 5.10 28.60 -24.45
CA THR A 254 4.99 29.05 -25.85
C THR A 254 4.72 27.83 -26.74
N ALA A 255 3.61 27.81 -27.49
CA ALA A 255 3.23 26.83 -28.53
C ALA A 255 3.56 25.35 -28.26
N THR A 256 4.83 24.93 -28.31
CA THR A 256 5.31 23.56 -28.11
C THR A 256 6.18 23.35 -26.87
N THR A 257 6.69 24.43 -26.26
CA THR A 257 7.62 24.38 -25.13
C THR A 257 6.88 24.25 -23.81
N LEU A 258 7.22 23.19 -23.07
CA LEU A 258 6.72 22.95 -21.72
C LEU A 258 7.72 23.40 -20.66
N THR A 259 7.22 24.11 -19.66
CA THR A 259 7.90 24.45 -18.41
C THR A 259 7.29 23.65 -17.26
N SER A 260 7.98 23.59 -16.10
CA SER A 260 7.50 22.89 -14.89
C SER A 260 7.05 21.45 -15.17
N ARG A 261 7.81 20.73 -16.01
CA ARG A 261 7.46 19.38 -16.41
C ARG A 261 7.63 18.42 -15.23
N SER A 262 6.72 17.46 -15.12
CA SER A 262 6.75 16.41 -14.10
C SER A 262 6.22 15.09 -14.63
N MET A 263 6.60 14.00 -13.98
CA MET A 263 6.13 12.65 -14.24
C MET A 263 5.54 12.10 -12.95
N LYS A 264 4.30 11.60 -13.02
CA LYS A 264 3.68 10.80 -11.96
C LYS A 264 3.32 9.44 -12.54
N ALA A 265 3.95 8.38 -12.07
CA ALA A 265 3.74 7.05 -12.63
C ALA A 265 3.80 5.98 -11.55
N THR A 266 3.40 4.78 -11.92
CA THR A 266 3.59 3.56 -11.14
C THR A 266 4.54 2.67 -11.93
N PHE A 267 5.61 2.24 -11.27
CA PHE A 267 6.55 1.24 -11.78
C PHE A 267 6.09 -0.12 -11.30
N VAL A 268 5.61 -0.96 -12.23
CA VAL A 268 4.97 -2.26 -11.95
C VAL A 268 5.86 -3.38 -12.45
N GLU A 269 6.33 -4.26 -11.57
CA GLU A 269 7.04 -5.48 -11.94
C GLU A 269 6.06 -6.62 -12.26
N ALA A 270 6.48 -7.60 -13.07
CA ALA A 270 5.64 -8.74 -13.46
C ALA A 270 5.10 -9.61 -12.30
N ALA A 271 5.66 -9.47 -11.08
CA ALA A 271 5.15 -10.12 -9.87
C ALA A 271 4.06 -9.30 -9.14
N GLY A 272 3.65 -8.14 -9.67
CA GLY A 272 2.67 -7.24 -9.06
C GLY A 272 3.25 -6.29 -8.00
N ASN A 273 4.59 -6.16 -7.92
CA ASN A 273 5.21 -5.15 -7.07
C ASN A 273 5.10 -3.78 -7.73
N GLU A 274 4.73 -2.75 -6.96
CA GLU A 274 4.48 -1.39 -7.45
C GLU A 274 5.21 -0.34 -6.60
N ALA A 275 5.80 0.70 -7.21
CA ALA A 275 6.11 1.96 -6.53
C ALA A 275 5.68 3.13 -7.35
N ASP A 276 5.35 4.15 -6.59
CA ASP A 276 5.12 5.48 -7.08
C ASP A 276 6.42 6.12 -7.56
N VAL A 277 6.31 6.73 -8.73
CA VAL A 277 7.31 7.60 -9.36
C VAL A 277 6.75 9.01 -9.29
N SER A 278 7.47 9.91 -8.63
CA SER A 278 7.19 11.33 -8.64
C SER A 278 8.45 12.10 -9.01
N ALA A 279 8.52 12.53 -10.28
CA ALA A 279 9.69 13.19 -10.83
C ALA A 279 9.38 14.59 -11.35
N VAL A 280 10.37 15.46 -11.32
CA VAL A 280 10.37 16.76 -11.99
C VAL A 280 11.45 16.77 -13.06
N ALA A 281 11.19 17.41 -14.20
CA ALA A 281 12.19 17.55 -15.24
C ALA A 281 13.18 18.66 -14.89
N ASN A 282 14.46 18.40 -15.16
CA ASN A 282 15.50 19.43 -15.25
C ASN A 282 15.71 19.89 -16.68
#